data_AF-A0AAN9KDI9-F1
#
_entry.id   AF-A0AAN9KDI9-F1
#
_cell.length_a   1.000
_cell.length_b   1.000
_cell.length_c   1.000
_cell.angle_alpha   90.00
_cell.angle_beta   90.00
_cell.angle_gamma   90.00
#
_symmetry.space_group_name_H-M   'P 1'
#
loop_
_entity.id
_entity.type
_entity.pdbx_description
1 polymer ?
#
loop_
_entity_poly.entity_id
_entity_poly.type
_entity_poly.pdbx_seq_one_letter_code
_entity_poly.pdbx_strand_id
1 'polypeptide(L)'
;MTTIIASYTVIPSEATPKRRLSMSESDDVVRWTHATTIYIYKGNHNDKNFIIKSLSDSLSKILVHYYPLAGRLNWIGGGRVELECNAKGALLLEAESTKTLAEYGHFSPNEPIDELIPIVDYTQPIEEIPLLLVQLTRFQGGKEGLAIGVSISHPLVDGVAAISFFNSWAKLCRGESLDPHEISPFLDRTIFKSQYPPSSPLFDHQEFKTPPLILGKSDAIEEKSKQTAVALLRLTSEQVEKLKKKTNDHSLKEGFRSYSRFEVIVAHVWRTLCMARQLDDQQQSVVRILVDIRRRLDPPLPNGVVEHLFKPRRLGALIGFLENKDNDDVQMVAAGLLANLPKSERKITMKLIKLSGLDEIMSILKIGKMEAKENALSALFRFTNPTNIESQCDLAKRGIYPLLVDSLNSGSITAKARAAAIIGDLSMSTPKLTVISKPTSCSFFKSSRVPLCSAHGSICSVSSIFCLLEANSFPGLIKLLHGEVHATTYEVIQTLSTLVLEDFPQRGAHVLHESNAMRPLLDILNWGTDSLKAEPVGLLENMFVSKEIVEYYGTTARSCQIGLLGMNIYGDGHLRKIAAKVLSLLEHLNTVTLVFAC
;
A
#
# COMPACT_ATOMS: atom_id res chain seq x y z
N MET A 1 5.02 34.69 16.81
CA MET A 1 6.39 34.18 17.05
C MET A 1 6.26 32.68 17.26
N THR A 2 7.11 31.92 16.57
CA THR A 2 7.16 30.46 16.68
C THR A 2 8.28 30.06 17.65
N THR A 3 7.98 29.17 18.59
CA THR A 3 8.91 28.72 19.64
C THR A 3 9.01 27.20 19.61
N ILE A 4 10.24 26.68 19.60
CA ILE A 4 10.50 25.24 19.73
C ILE A 4 10.30 24.83 21.19
N ILE A 5 9.47 23.81 21.40
CA ILE A 5 9.12 23.25 22.71
C ILE A 5 10.00 22.04 23.01
N ALA A 6 10.18 21.17 22.02
CA ALA A 6 10.94 19.93 22.18
C ALA A 6 11.61 19.53 20.86
N SER A 7 12.67 18.73 21.00
CA SER A 7 13.46 18.20 19.91
C SER A 7 13.70 16.72 20.14
N TYR A 8 13.46 15.92 19.10
CA TYR A 8 13.53 14.47 19.15
C TYR A 8 14.42 13.97 18.00
N THR A 9 15.36 13.09 18.31
CA THR A 9 16.09 12.34 17.28
C THR A 9 15.35 11.03 17.03
N VAL A 10 14.76 10.88 15.85
CA VAL A 10 13.96 9.71 15.48
C VAL A 10 14.82 8.75 14.67
N ILE A 11 15.16 7.62 15.27
CA ILE A 11 15.92 6.54 14.63
C ILE A 11 14.98 5.49 14.02
N PRO A 12 15.43 4.69 13.04
CA PRO A 12 14.65 3.56 12.51
C PRO A 12 14.21 2.60 13.63
N SER A 13 12.98 2.07 13.56
CA SER A 13 12.43 1.17 14.59
C SER A 13 13.06 -0.22 14.61
N GLU A 14 13.76 -0.58 13.52
CA GLU A 14 14.43 -1.86 13.33
C GLU A 14 15.87 -1.64 12.84
N ALA A 15 16.71 -2.66 12.95
CA ALA A 15 18.06 -2.61 12.44
C ALA A 15 18.06 -2.43 10.90
N THR A 16 18.78 -1.42 10.43
CA THR A 16 18.88 -1.10 8.99
C THR A 16 20.28 -1.43 8.44
N PRO A 17 20.42 -1.65 7.11
CA PRO A 17 21.71 -1.95 6.52
C PRO A 17 22.74 -0.84 6.76
N LYS A 18 23.81 -1.19 7.50
CA LYS A 18 24.96 -0.30 7.71
C LYS A 18 25.89 -0.38 6.52
N ARG A 19 25.83 0.63 5.64
CA ARG A 19 26.65 0.68 4.42
C ARG A 19 26.94 2.12 4.01
N ARG A 20 27.95 2.27 3.16
CA ARG A 20 28.24 3.51 2.45
C ARG A 20 27.67 3.42 1.05
N LEU A 21 26.98 4.46 0.61
CA LEU A 21 26.39 4.59 -0.71
C LEU A 21 27.08 5.73 -1.43
N SER A 22 27.69 5.42 -2.58
CA SER A 22 28.24 6.44 -3.47
C SER A 22 27.12 7.29 -4.04
N MET A 23 27.34 8.60 -4.09
CA MET A 23 26.48 9.52 -4.83
C MET A 23 26.70 9.32 -6.32
N SER A 24 25.63 9.43 -7.11
CA SER A 24 25.77 9.46 -8.57
C SER A 24 26.16 10.86 -9.03
N GLU A 25 26.69 10.96 -10.25
CA GLU A 25 27.03 12.25 -10.87
C GLU A 25 25.80 13.18 -10.97
N SER A 26 24.60 12.60 -11.10
CA SER A 26 23.36 13.38 -11.12
C SER A 26 23.02 13.97 -9.74
N ASP A 27 23.41 13.30 -8.66
CA ASP A 27 23.20 13.78 -7.30
C ASP A 27 24.19 14.89 -6.94
N ASP A 28 25.41 14.82 -7.47
CA ASP A 28 26.49 15.81 -7.26
C ASP A 28 26.22 17.15 -7.95
N VAL A 29 25.41 17.18 -9.01
CA VAL A 29 25.00 18.42 -9.71
C VAL A 29 24.08 19.28 -8.83
N VAL A 30 23.34 18.65 -7.92
CA VAL A 30 22.39 19.34 -7.06
C VAL A 30 23.13 20.02 -5.92
N ARG A 31 22.68 21.22 -5.50
CA ARG A 31 23.23 21.87 -4.31
C ARG A 31 23.06 20.96 -3.09
N TRP A 32 24.11 20.85 -2.26
CA TRP A 32 24.08 20.13 -0.99
C TRP A 32 23.29 20.89 0.08
N THR A 33 22.02 21.16 -0.23
CA THR A 33 21.07 21.86 0.62
C THR A 33 19.81 21.01 0.80
N HIS A 34 18.93 21.46 1.68
CA HIS A 34 17.64 20.84 1.91
C HIS A 34 16.58 21.49 1.02
N ALA A 35 15.77 20.66 0.37
CA ALA A 35 14.51 21.11 -0.22
C ALA A 35 13.48 21.24 0.91
N THR A 36 12.77 22.38 0.93
CA THR A 36 11.79 22.67 1.98
C THR A 36 10.37 22.58 1.45
N THR A 37 9.48 22.00 2.25
CA THR A 37 8.04 21.91 1.97
C THR A 37 7.24 22.16 3.23
N ILE A 38 6.07 22.76 3.09
CA ILE A 38 5.15 23.01 4.20
C ILE A 38 3.77 22.44 3.88
N TYR A 39 3.19 21.76 4.87
CA TYR A 39 1.85 21.20 4.82
C TYR A 39 1.00 21.83 5.92
N ILE A 40 -0.13 22.42 5.55
CA ILE A 40 -1.04 23.11 6.47
C ILE A 40 -2.31 22.29 6.66
N TYR A 41 -2.64 22.00 7.92
CA TYR A 41 -3.81 21.25 8.33
C TYR A 41 -4.71 22.14 9.17
N LYS A 42 -5.96 22.30 8.73
CA LYS A 42 -6.99 23.06 9.45
C LYS A 42 -7.78 22.13 10.36
N GLY A 43 -8.15 22.59 11.54
CA GLY A 43 -9.04 21.88 12.45
C GLY A 43 -8.53 21.86 13.89
N ASN A 44 -9.41 21.50 14.82
CA ASN A 44 -9.06 21.39 16.22
C ASN A 44 -8.40 20.03 16.51
N HIS A 45 -7.16 20.07 16.97
CA HIS A 45 -6.33 18.89 17.21
C HIS A 45 -6.06 18.77 18.73
N ASN A 46 -7.05 18.28 19.47
CA ASN A 46 -7.09 18.36 20.93
C ASN A 46 -6.06 17.49 21.67
N ASP A 47 -5.56 16.40 21.07
CA ASP A 47 -4.58 15.53 21.72
C ASP A 47 -3.15 15.80 21.23
N LYS A 48 -2.49 16.75 21.91
CA LYS A 48 -1.13 17.18 21.58
C LYS A 48 -0.13 16.01 21.65
N ASN A 49 -0.21 15.23 22.71
CA ASN A 49 0.73 14.14 22.99
C ASN A 49 0.55 13.00 22.00
N PHE A 50 -0.69 12.70 21.61
CA PHE A 50 -0.96 11.69 20.61
C PHE A 50 -0.38 12.03 19.24
N ILE A 51 -0.45 13.29 18.80
CA ILE A 51 0.02 13.68 17.46
C ILE A 51 1.54 13.58 17.33
N ILE A 52 2.28 14.17 18.28
CA ILE A 52 3.75 14.12 18.23
C ILE A 52 4.26 12.69 18.36
N LYS A 53 3.63 11.89 19.22
CA LYS A 53 3.92 10.46 19.36
C LYS A 53 3.64 9.70 18.06
N SER A 54 2.47 9.91 17.45
CA SER A 54 2.09 9.24 16.19
C SER A 54 3.04 9.60 15.05
N LEU A 55 3.45 10.87 14.96
CA LEU A 55 4.45 11.31 13.98
C LEU A 55 5.82 10.67 14.24
N SER A 56 6.28 10.64 15.50
CA SER A 56 7.55 10.02 15.88
C SER A 56 7.55 8.52 15.61
N ASP A 57 6.53 7.79 16.05
CA ASP A 57 6.41 6.34 15.91
C ASP A 57 6.31 5.94 14.42
N SER A 58 5.51 6.65 13.63
CA SER A 58 5.39 6.40 12.19
C SER A 58 6.65 6.79 11.42
N LEU A 59 7.35 7.85 11.83
CA LEU A 59 8.63 8.25 11.23
C LEU A 59 9.71 7.21 11.52
N SER A 60 9.76 6.68 12.74
CA SER A 60 10.66 5.60 13.12
C SER A 60 10.44 4.34 12.26
N LYS A 61 9.17 3.98 12.01
CA LYS A 61 8.80 2.84 11.14
C LYS A 61 9.17 3.07 9.68
N ILE A 62 8.84 4.22 9.09
CA ILE A 62 9.13 4.46 7.66
C ILE A 62 10.64 4.54 7.39
N LEU A 63 11.43 5.00 8.37
CA LEU A 63 12.89 5.06 8.26
C LEU A 63 13.56 3.69 8.21
N VAL A 64 12.86 2.59 8.49
CA VAL A 64 13.37 1.24 8.20
C VAL A 64 13.49 1.02 6.69
N HIS A 65 12.49 1.49 5.94
CA HIS A 65 12.40 1.35 4.48
C HIS A 65 13.16 2.44 3.74
N TYR A 66 13.15 3.65 4.30
CA TYR A 66 13.87 4.82 3.79
C TYR A 66 15.12 5.13 4.63
N TYR A 67 15.82 4.08 5.07
CA TYR A 67 17.00 4.19 5.96
C TYR A 67 18.12 5.13 5.48
N PRO A 68 18.32 5.41 4.17
CA PRO A 68 19.23 6.48 3.74
C PRO A 68 18.93 7.84 4.38
N LEU A 69 17.66 8.17 4.64
CA LEU A 69 17.26 9.44 5.25
C LEU A 69 17.65 9.54 6.73
N ALA A 70 17.93 8.42 7.38
CA ALA A 70 18.46 8.37 8.75
C ALA A 70 20.00 8.37 8.80
N GLY A 71 20.68 8.49 7.65
CA GLY A 71 22.14 8.53 7.56
C GLY A 71 22.74 9.93 7.72
N ARG A 72 24.02 10.06 7.34
CA ARG A 72 24.75 11.34 7.22
C ARG A 72 25.58 11.35 5.94
N LEU A 73 25.83 12.54 5.40
CA LEU A 73 26.79 12.70 4.31
C LEU A 73 28.20 12.81 4.90
N ASN A 74 29.18 12.21 4.25
CA ASN A 74 30.58 12.27 4.65
C ASN A 74 31.43 12.74 3.46
N TRP A 75 32.42 13.59 3.71
CA TRP A 75 33.38 13.99 2.69
C TRP A 75 34.32 12.84 2.31
N ILE A 76 34.52 12.64 1.01
CA ILE A 76 35.48 11.66 0.46
C ILE A 76 36.62 12.32 -0.32
N GLY A 77 36.73 13.65 -0.25
CA GLY A 77 37.72 14.44 -0.98
C GLY A 77 37.31 14.76 -2.42
N GLY A 78 38.08 15.61 -3.11
CA GLY A 78 37.82 16.00 -4.50
C GLY A 78 36.48 16.74 -4.72
N GLY A 79 35.92 17.33 -3.66
CA GLY A 79 34.60 17.97 -3.70
C GLY A 79 33.44 16.98 -3.81
N ARG A 80 33.62 15.72 -3.43
CA ARG A 80 32.56 14.69 -3.43
C ARG A 80 32.21 14.24 -2.03
N VAL A 81 30.97 13.77 -1.90
CA VAL A 81 30.44 13.20 -0.67
C VAL A 81 29.97 11.76 -0.91
N GLU A 82 29.92 10.98 0.15
CA GLU A 82 29.22 9.70 0.17
C GLU A 82 28.14 9.74 1.25
N LEU A 83 27.11 8.89 1.09
CA LEU A 83 26.11 8.69 2.12
C LEU A 83 26.53 7.55 3.03
N GLU A 84 26.69 7.83 4.32
CA GLU A 84 26.86 6.82 5.36
C GLU A 84 25.51 6.48 6.01
N CYS A 85 25.01 5.27 5.74
CA CYS A 85 23.80 4.74 6.36
C CYS A 85 24.08 4.23 7.78
N ASN A 86 24.27 5.17 8.72
CA ASN A 86 24.63 4.90 10.12
C ASN A 86 23.45 4.91 11.10
N ALA A 87 22.22 5.14 10.62
CA ALA A 87 21.01 5.21 11.43
C ALA A 87 21.06 6.28 12.55
N LYS A 88 21.82 7.36 12.39
CA LYS A 88 21.84 8.53 13.29
C LYS A 88 20.48 9.24 13.40
N GLY A 89 19.54 8.94 12.50
CA GLY A 89 18.14 9.36 12.61
C GLY A 89 17.84 10.72 11.99
N ALA A 90 16.53 11.03 11.94
CA ALA A 90 15.96 12.29 11.51
C ALA A 90 15.67 13.21 12.71
N LEU A 91 15.65 14.52 12.49
CA LEU A 91 15.29 15.49 13.53
C LEU A 91 13.79 15.80 13.47
N LEU A 92 13.08 15.61 14.58
CA LEU A 92 11.68 16.01 14.74
C LEU A 92 11.59 17.11 15.79
N LEU A 93 11.13 18.28 15.39
CA LEU A 93 10.92 19.45 16.24
C LEU A 93 9.43 19.62 16.53
N GLU A 94 9.11 19.88 17.78
CA GLU A 94 7.78 20.27 18.22
C GLU A 94 7.79 21.76 18.56
N ALA A 95 6.85 22.51 17.98
CA ALA A 95 6.79 23.96 18.08
C ALA A 95 5.36 24.47 18.29
N GLU A 96 5.26 25.65 18.88
CA GLU A 96 4.02 26.42 18.98
C GLU A 96 4.21 27.82 18.44
N SER A 97 3.21 28.31 17.71
CA SER A 97 3.16 29.68 17.24
C SER A 97 2.08 30.47 17.97
N THR A 98 2.42 31.69 18.35
CA THR A 98 1.46 32.66 18.88
C THR A 98 0.54 33.25 17.80
N LYS A 99 0.84 33.04 16.52
CA LYS A 99 0.07 33.55 15.37
C LYS A 99 -1.09 32.60 15.04
N THR A 100 -2.20 33.17 14.61
CA THR A 100 -3.36 32.51 14.01
C THR A 100 -3.05 32.06 12.59
N LEU A 101 -3.86 31.12 12.08
CA LEU A 101 -3.78 30.68 10.69
C LEU A 101 -4.01 31.84 9.71
N ALA A 102 -4.88 32.80 10.07
CA ALA A 102 -5.17 33.98 9.26
C ALA A 102 -3.98 34.96 9.17
N GLU A 103 -3.19 35.10 10.24
CA GLU A 103 -2.00 35.96 10.26
C GLU A 103 -0.87 35.44 9.36
N TYR A 104 -0.81 34.12 9.10
CA TYR A 104 0.08 33.56 8.07
C TYR A 104 -0.43 33.78 6.64
N GLY A 105 -1.70 34.14 6.48
CA GLY A 105 -2.31 34.50 5.21
C GLY A 105 -2.40 33.34 4.22
N HIS A 106 -1.93 33.57 2.99
CA HIS A 106 -2.02 32.60 1.89
C HIS A 106 -0.86 31.61 1.82
N PHE A 107 0.03 31.60 2.81
CA PHE A 107 1.20 30.72 2.85
C PHE A 107 2.14 30.85 1.63
N SER A 108 2.15 32.03 1.00
CA SER A 108 3.17 32.38 0.01
C SER A 108 4.54 32.42 0.69
N PRO A 109 5.62 31.94 0.05
CA PRO A 109 6.95 31.98 0.65
C PRO A 109 7.32 33.43 1.04
N ASN A 110 7.44 33.67 2.33
CA ASN A 110 7.78 34.96 2.93
C ASN A 110 8.41 34.72 4.31
N GLU A 111 9.05 35.74 4.89
CA GLU A 111 9.73 35.63 6.19
C GLU A 111 8.86 34.99 7.30
N PRO A 112 7.55 35.31 7.44
CA PRO A 112 6.68 34.62 8.39
C PRO A 112 6.58 33.10 8.19
N ILE A 113 6.60 32.61 6.94
CA ILE A 113 6.46 31.17 6.63
C ILE A 113 7.74 30.40 6.93
N ASP A 114 8.90 31.05 6.87
CA ASP A 114 10.18 30.44 7.23
C ASP A 114 10.20 30.00 8.71
N GLU A 115 9.42 30.65 9.59
CA GLU A 115 9.25 30.22 10.99
C GLU A 115 8.62 28.82 11.13
N LEU A 116 7.90 28.33 10.10
CA LEU A 116 7.18 27.05 10.12
C LEU A 116 8.00 25.88 9.58
N ILE A 117 9.23 26.14 9.12
CA ILE A 117 10.13 25.17 8.49
C ILE A 117 11.36 25.00 9.40
N PRO A 118 11.87 23.77 9.59
CA PRO A 118 13.06 23.57 10.41
C PRO A 118 14.29 24.22 9.74
N ILE A 119 14.97 25.09 10.49
CA ILE A 119 16.22 25.74 10.07
C ILE A 119 17.35 24.70 10.10
N VAL A 120 18.11 24.63 9.01
CA VAL A 120 19.29 23.78 8.90
C VAL A 120 20.54 24.63 9.15
N ASP A 121 21.32 24.25 10.15
CA ASP A 121 22.59 24.90 10.47
C ASP A 121 23.73 24.32 9.61
N TYR A 122 24.00 24.97 8.48
CA TYR A 122 25.10 24.59 7.58
C TYR A 122 26.48 25.01 8.07
N THR A 123 26.60 25.61 9.27
CA THR A 123 27.92 25.88 9.88
C THR A 123 28.51 24.65 10.54
N GLN A 124 27.69 23.62 10.80
CA GLN A 124 28.13 22.35 11.36
C GLN A 124 28.83 21.47 10.31
N PRO A 125 29.70 20.53 10.74
CA PRO A 125 30.25 19.52 9.86
C PRO A 125 29.12 18.74 9.16
N ILE A 126 29.31 18.43 7.87
CA ILE A 126 28.28 17.76 7.06
C ILE A 126 27.92 16.38 7.62
N GLU A 127 28.87 15.75 8.31
CA GLU A 127 28.76 14.46 9.01
C GLU A 127 27.79 14.51 10.21
N GLU A 128 27.43 15.70 10.69
CA GLU A 128 26.49 15.91 11.79
C GLU A 128 25.12 16.41 11.33
N ILE A 129 25.04 17.06 10.16
CA ILE A 129 23.79 17.62 9.61
C ILE A 129 22.79 16.49 9.30
N PRO A 130 21.61 16.45 9.94
CA PRO A 130 20.57 15.48 9.61
C PRO A 130 20.07 15.63 8.17
N LEU A 131 19.77 14.51 7.50
CA LEU A 131 19.30 14.52 6.11
C LEU A 131 17.79 14.73 5.98
N LEU A 132 17.07 14.57 7.09
CA LEU A 132 15.64 14.82 7.21
C LEU A 132 15.37 15.56 8.52
N LEU A 133 14.76 16.73 8.41
CA LEU A 133 14.25 17.51 9.52
C LEU A 133 12.76 17.75 9.31
N VAL A 134 11.99 17.62 10.39
CA VAL A 134 10.54 17.82 10.41
C VAL A 134 10.21 18.74 11.57
N GLN A 135 9.36 19.74 11.35
CA GLN A 135 8.84 20.61 12.40
C GLN A 135 7.31 20.53 12.42
N LEU A 136 6.75 20.08 13.53
CA LEU A 136 5.33 20.18 13.84
C LEU A 136 5.08 21.51 14.56
N THR A 137 4.39 22.45 13.92
CA THR A 137 4.03 23.73 14.53
C THR A 137 2.52 23.80 14.77
N ARG A 138 2.10 24.05 16.01
CA ARG A 138 0.68 24.28 16.34
C ARG A 138 0.35 25.77 16.39
N PHE A 139 -0.75 26.18 15.77
CA PHE A 139 -1.20 27.58 15.74
C PHE A 139 -2.05 27.92 16.97
N GLN A 140 -1.87 29.13 17.52
CA GLN A 140 -2.64 29.72 18.63
C GLN A 140 -3.11 28.70 19.70
N GLY A 141 -2.15 27.95 20.27
CA GLY A 141 -2.42 26.97 21.33
C GLY A 141 -3.07 25.64 20.89
N GLY A 142 -3.08 25.34 19.59
CA GLY A 142 -3.57 24.08 19.00
C GLY A 142 -5.03 24.09 18.52
N LYS A 143 -5.71 25.25 18.61
CA LYS A 143 -7.16 25.34 18.35
C LYS A 143 -7.54 25.54 16.88
N GLU A 144 -6.66 26.13 16.07
CA GLU A 144 -6.96 26.50 14.68
C GLU A 144 -6.40 25.52 13.64
N GLY A 145 -5.39 24.73 14.01
CA GLY A 145 -4.71 23.81 13.11
C GLY A 145 -3.24 23.61 13.46
N LEU A 146 -2.53 22.96 12.54
CA LEU A 146 -1.10 22.72 12.61
C LEU A 146 -0.43 22.85 11.24
N ALA A 147 0.87 23.11 11.25
CA ALA A 147 1.76 23.03 10.11
C ALA A 147 2.80 21.91 10.31
N ILE A 148 3.12 21.21 9.23
CA ILE A 148 4.26 20.31 9.17
C ILE A 148 5.23 20.88 8.15
N GLY A 149 6.33 21.46 8.64
CA GLY A 149 7.46 21.88 7.83
C GLY A 149 8.45 20.73 7.69
N VAL A 150 8.98 20.53 6.49
CA VAL A 150 9.97 19.50 6.21
C VAL A 150 11.15 20.10 5.48
N SER A 151 12.36 19.77 5.91
CA SER A 151 13.62 20.02 5.21
C SER A 151 14.27 18.68 4.91
N ILE A 152 14.39 18.32 3.62
CA ILE A 152 14.93 17.02 3.18
C ILE A 152 16.13 17.22 2.25
N SER A 153 17.21 16.48 2.48
CA SER A 153 18.47 16.63 1.75
C SER A 153 18.28 16.37 0.25
N HIS A 154 18.42 17.41 -0.56
CA HIS A 154 18.13 17.35 -2.00
C HIS A 154 19.06 16.41 -2.79
N PRO A 155 20.34 16.21 -2.44
CA PRO A 155 21.17 15.19 -3.07
C PRO A 155 20.63 13.75 -2.93
N LEU A 156 19.81 13.47 -1.90
CA LEU A 156 19.24 12.14 -1.73
C LEU A 156 17.91 11.93 -2.45
N VAL A 157 17.11 12.97 -2.63
CA VAL A 157 15.75 12.83 -3.14
C VAL A 157 15.45 13.88 -4.19
N ASP A 158 14.80 13.43 -5.26
CA ASP A 158 14.08 14.34 -6.14
C ASP A 158 12.63 14.52 -5.65
N GLY A 159 11.89 15.41 -6.32
CA GLY A 159 10.50 15.69 -5.93
C GLY A 159 9.59 14.47 -5.97
N VAL A 160 9.82 13.52 -6.90
CA VAL A 160 9.00 12.32 -7.02
C VAL A 160 9.25 11.39 -5.83
N ALA A 161 10.52 11.15 -5.49
CA ALA A 161 10.91 10.33 -4.35
C ALA A 161 10.46 10.95 -3.02
N ALA A 162 10.59 12.27 -2.87
CA ALA A 162 10.14 12.99 -1.67
C ALA A 162 8.63 12.85 -1.46
N ILE A 163 7.82 13.07 -2.50
CA ILE A 163 6.35 12.91 -2.40
C ILE A 163 5.95 11.46 -2.11
N SER A 164 6.65 10.47 -2.70
CA SER A 164 6.44 9.05 -2.39
C SER A 164 6.69 8.78 -0.90
N PHE A 165 7.81 9.28 -0.36
CA PHE A 165 8.12 9.15 1.06
C PHE A 165 7.04 9.79 1.94
N PHE A 166 6.62 11.03 1.65
CA PHE A 166 5.59 11.73 2.45
C PHE A 166 4.25 11.00 2.43
N ASN A 167 3.83 10.49 1.28
CA ASN A 167 2.58 9.74 1.16
C ASN A 167 2.62 8.44 1.98
N SER A 168 3.72 7.68 1.89
CA SER A 168 3.89 6.44 2.67
C SER A 168 4.00 6.72 4.17
N TRP A 169 4.73 7.75 4.57
CA TRP A 169 4.82 8.15 5.97
C TRP A 169 3.45 8.58 6.53
N ALA A 170 2.70 9.38 5.77
CA ALA A 170 1.35 9.79 6.17
C ALA A 170 0.39 8.60 6.32
N LYS A 171 0.50 7.56 5.49
CA LYS A 171 -0.25 6.29 5.63
C LYS A 171 0.08 5.60 6.96
N LEU A 172 1.36 5.38 7.25
CA LEU A 172 1.77 4.77 8.51
C LEU A 172 1.31 5.59 9.72
N CYS A 173 1.34 6.92 9.62
CA CYS A 173 0.86 7.80 10.68
C CYS A 173 -0.65 7.66 10.94
N ARG A 174 -1.44 7.22 9.94
CA ARG A 174 -2.87 6.90 10.10
C ARG A 174 -3.13 5.49 10.64
N GLY A 175 -2.08 4.70 10.89
CA GLY A 175 -2.19 3.31 11.34
C GLY A 175 -2.44 2.31 10.21
N GLU A 176 -2.35 2.73 8.95
CA GLU A 176 -2.44 1.83 7.80
C GLU A 176 -1.14 1.03 7.64
N SER A 177 -1.23 -0.22 7.20
CA SER A 177 -0.06 -0.98 6.75
C SER A 177 0.37 -0.50 5.36
N LEU A 178 1.66 -0.45 5.11
CA LEU A 178 2.16 -0.25 3.76
C LEU A 178 2.10 -1.58 2.99
N ASP A 179 1.68 -1.52 1.73
CA ASP A 179 1.83 -2.68 0.85
C ASP A 179 3.32 -2.92 0.53
N PRO A 180 3.77 -4.16 0.29
CA PRO A 180 5.16 -4.45 -0.12
C PRO A 180 5.66 -3.62 -1.32
N HIS A 181 4.72 -3.14 -2.14
CA HIS A 181 4.91 -2.20 -3.24
C HIS A 181 5.34 -0.80 -2.85
N GLU A 182 4.86 -0.32 -1.71
CA GLU A 182 5.05 1.03 -1.18
C GLU A 182 6.27 1.08 -0.24
N ILE A 183 6.81 -0.10 0.10
CA ILE A 183 7.83 -0.37 1.12
C ILE A 183 9.27 -0.39 0.56
N SER A 184 9.48 -0.51 -0.75
CA SER A 184 10.83 -0.73 -1.28
C SER A 184 11.24 0.30 -2.33
N PRO A 185 11.73 1.49 -1.93
CA PRO A 185 12.41 2.36 -2.89
C PRO A 185 13.59 1.60 -3.52
N PHE A 186 13.82 1.80 -4.81
CA PHE A 186 15.02 1.27 -5.45
C PHE A 186 16.22 2.12 -5.03
N LEU A 187 16.99 1.62 -4.06
CA LEU A 187 18.08 2.36 -3.41
C LEU A 187 19.48 2.09 -3.99
N ASP A 188 19.59 1.18 -4.97
CA ASP A 188 20.86 0.91 -5.63
C ASP A 188 21.17 2.00 -6.66
N ARG A 189 22.14 2.87 -6.35
CA ARG A 189 22.55 3.98 -7.22
C ARG A 189 23.61 3.59 -8.25
N THR A 190 24.12 2.35 -8.20
CA THR A 190 25.17 1.90 -9.13
C THR A 190 24.71 1.91 -10.60
N ILE A 191 23.40 1.85 -10.83
CA ILE A 191 22.77 2.01 -12.15
C ILE A 191 23.11 3.34 -12.85
N PHE A 192 23.48 4.36 -12.09
CA PHE A 192 23.84 5.68 -12.61
C PHE A 192 25.35 5.90 -12.69
N LYS A 193 26.14 4.92 -12.23
CA LYS A 193 27.60 5.06 -12.17
C LYS A 193 28.16 5.16 -13.58
N SER A 194 28.86 6.25 -13.88
CA SER A 194 29.55 6.40 -15.15
C SER A 194 30.68 5.37 -15.30
N GLN A 195 31.02 5.03 -16.54
CA GLN A 195 32.19 4.22 -16.84
C GLN A 195 33.47 4.98 -16.44
N TYR A 196 34.47 4.24 -15.97
CA TYR A 196 35.78 4.80 -15.66
C TYR A 196 36.85 4.18 -16.57
N PRO A 197 37.67 4.98 -17.28
CA PRO A 197 37.65 6.45 -17.32
C PRO A 197 36.40 7.00 -18.02
N PRO A 198 35.97 8.25 -17.71
CA PRO A 198 34.80 8.85 -18.35
C PRO A 198 35.05 9.04 -19.85
N SER A 199 34.04 8.70 -20.66
CA SER A 199 34.05 8.96 -22.09
C SER A 199 33.92 10.46 -22.40
N SER A 200 34.44 10.89 -23.54
CA SER A 200 34.20 12.25 -24.04
C SER A 200 32.69 12.52 -24.18
N PRO A 201 32.21 13.72 -23.82
CA PRO A 201 30.79 14.05 -23.91
C PRO A 201 30.33 13.98 -25.37
N LEU A 202 29.20 13.31 -25.62
CA LEU A 202 28.61 13.18 -26.95
C LEU A 202 27.95 14.48 -27.42
N PHE A 203 27.54 15.33 -26.48
CA PHE A 203 26.84 16.58 -26.74
C PHE A 203 27.54 17.73 -26.02
N ASP A 204 27.38 18.92 -26.58
CA ASP A 204 27.74 20.14 -25.90
C ASP A 204 26.66 20.51 -24.87
N HIS A 205 26.89 20.17 -23.61
CA HIS A 205 25.92 20.30 -22.52
C HIS A 205 25.75 21.76 -22.07
N GLN A 206 24.94 22.52 -22.82
CA GLN A 206 24.59 23.92 -22.57
C GLN A 206 23.94 24.14 -21.19
N GLU A 207 23.26 23.13 -20.65
CA GLU A 207 22.64 23.13 -19.33
C GLU A 207 23.64 23.32 -18.18
N PHE A 208 24.91 22.92 -18.37
CA PHE A 208 25.97 23.08 -17.38
C PHE A 208 26.82 24.33 -17.61
N LYS A 209 26.57 25.09 -18.69
CA LYS A 209 27.27 26.34 -18.97
C LYS A 209 26.69 27.51 -18.18
N THR A 210 27.48 28.58 -18.09
CA THR A 210 27.05 29.85 -17.49
C THR A 210 25.88 30.43 -18.29
N PRO A 211 24.77 30.85 -17.65
CA PRO A 211 23.69 31.57 -18.33
C PRO A 211 24.19 32.83 -19.04
N PRO A 212 23.49 33.29 -20.11
CA PRO A 212 23.85 34.51 -20.80
C PRO A 212 23.80 35.72 -19.85
N LEU A 213 24.78 36.61 -19.99
CA LEU A 213 24.80 37.90 -19.29
C LEU A 213 23.76 38.85 -19.91
N ILE A 214 23.35 39.85 -19.14
CA ILE A 214 22.56 40.95 -19.66
C ILE A 214 23.39 41.72 -20.68
N LEU A 215 22.80 42.07 -21.83
CA LEU A 215 23.49 42.83 -22.88
C LEU A 215 24.11 44.11 -22.30
N GLY A 216 25.38 44.36 -22.65
CA GLY A 216 26.15 45.49 -22.15
C GLY A 216 26.72 45.32 -20.73
N LYS A 217 26.55 44.16 -20.09
CA LYS A 217 27.14 43.84 -18.77
C LYS A 217 28.27 42.80 -18.90
N SER A 218 29.33 43.01 -18.12
CA SER A 218 30.50 42.11 -18.03
C SER A 218 30.32 40.98 -17.01
N ASP A 219 29.39 41.14 -16.07
CA ASP A 219 29.10 40.18 -15.00
C ASP A 219 27.63 40.24 -14.58
N ALA A 220 27.26 39.42 -13.59
CA ALA A 220 25.92 39.33 -13.03
C ALA A 220 25.85 39.75 -11.55
N ILE A 221 26.84 40.49 -11.03
CA ILE A 221 26.92 40.86 -9.60
C ILE A 221 25.75 41.75 -9.23
N GLU A 222 25.50 42.79 -10.03
CA GLU A 222 24.38 43.72 -9.83
C GLU A 222 23.04 42.95 -9.80
N GLU A 223 22.80 42.08 -10.79
CA GLU A 223 21.56 41.29 -10.86
C GLU A 223 21.38 40.37 -9.66
N LYS A 224 22.45 39.73 -9.17
CA LYS A 224 22.40 38.85 -7.99
C LYS A 224 22.17 39.61 -6.68
N SER A 225 22.50 40.90 -6.64
CA SER A 225 22.32 41.76 -5.46
C SER A 225 20.91 42.32 -5.32
N LYS A 226 20.08 42.22 -6.37
CA LYS A 226 18.70 42.74 -6.35
C LYS A 226 17.84 41.98 -5.34
N GLN A 227 17.06 42.73 -4.57
CA GLN A 227 16.07 42.14 -3.69
C GLN A 227 15.03 41.38 -4.51
N THR A 228 14.78 40.14 -4.11
CA THR A 228 13.77 39.28 -4.73
C THR A 228 12.51 39.22 -3.88
N ALA A 229 11.35 39.29 -4.52
CA ALA A 229 10.06 39.01 -3.89
C ALA A 229 9.46 37.74 -4.48
N VAL A 230 8.71 36.99 -3.68
CA VAL A 230 8.00 35.79 -4.11
C VAL A 230 6.52 36.09 -4.23
N ALA A 231 5.89 35.65 -5.32
CA ALA A 231 4.46 35.79 -5.55
C ALA A 231 3.86 34.44 -5.97
N LEU A 232 2.68 34.12 -5.40
CA LEU A 232 1.89 32.95 -5.81
C LEU A 232 0.90 33.38 -6.89
N LEU A 233 1.11 32.90 -8.12
CA LEU A 233 0.25 33.21 -9.26
C LEU A 233 -0.70 32.04 -9.53
N ARG A 234 -2.00 32.26 -9.30
CA ARG A 234 -3.05 31.25 -9.54
C ARG A 234 -3.56 31.33 -10.98
N LEU A 235 -3.42 30.24 -11.72
CA LEU A 235 -4.05 30.05 -13.03
C LEU A 235 -5.30 29.18 -12.89
N THR A 236 -6.44 29.65 -13.40
CA THR A 236 -7.68 28.87 -13.41
C THR A 236 -7.70 27.86 -14.56
N SER A 237 -8.48 26.79 -14.43
CA SER A 237 -8.65 25.80 -15.51
C SER A 237 -9.12 26.44 -16.81
N GLU A 238 -10.02 27.43 -16.73
CA GLU A 238 -10.50 28.19 -17.89
C GLU A 238 -9.37 28.98 -18.58
N GLN A 239 -8.52 29.65 -17.80
CA GLN A 239 -7.37 30.37 -18.34
C GLN A 239 -6.37 29.43 -19.02
N VAL A 240 -6.09 28.27 -18.39
CA VAL A 240 -5.18 27.25 -18.97
C VAL A 240 -5.75 26.69 -20.27
N GLU A 241 -7.04 26.37 -20.32
CA GLU A 241 -7.67 25.86 -21.54
C GLU A 241 -7.76 26.93 -22.64
N LYS A 242 -8.00 28.20 -22.29
CA LYS A 242 -7.94 29.32 -23.23
C LYS A 242 -6.55 29.46 -23.85
N LEU A 243 -5.49 29.40 -23.04
CA LEU A 243 -4.12 29.42 -23.54
C LEU A 243 -3.85 28.23 -24.46
N LYS A 244 -4.24 27.03 -24.04
CA LYS A 244 -4.02 25.80 -24.80
C LYS A 244 -4.75 25.79 -26.14
N LYS A 245 -5.99 26.25 -26.19
CA LYS A 245 -6.76 26.42 -27.44
C LYS A 245 -6.06 27.42 -28.37
N LYS A 246 -5.76 28.63 -27.87
CA LYS A 246 -5.06 29.65 -28.66
C LYS A 246 -3.75 29.14 -29.30
N THR A 247 -2.98 28.30 -28.61
CA THR A 247 -1.73 27.74 -29.13
C THR A 247 -1.95 26.61 -30.15
N ASN A 248 -3.01 25.82 -30.01
CA ASN A 248 -3.25 24.64 -30.84
C ASN A 248 -4.28 24.84 -31.97
N ASP A 249 -5.05 25.93 -31.96
CA ASP A 249 -6.06 26.27 -32.98
C ASP A 249 -5.43 26.80 -34.29
N HIS A 250 -4.14 27.15 -34.27
CA HIS A 250 -3.38 27.42 -35.49
C HIS A 250 -3.01 26.09 -36.16
N SER A 251 -3.15 26.00 -37.49
CA SER A 251 -2.84 24.80 -38.29
C SER A 251 -1.47 24.25 -37.92
N LEU A 252 -1.43 23.20 -37.10
CA LEU A 252 -0.19 22.48 -36.84
C LEU A 252 0.30 21.98 -38.19
N LYS A 253 1.57 22.26 -38.53
CA LYS A 253 2.19 21.67 -39.72
C LYS A 253 2.02 20.15 -39.66
N GLU A 254 1.77 19.50 -40.80
CA GLU A 254 1.65 18.04 -40.87
C GLU A 254 2.85 17.39 -40.15
N GLY A 255 2.56 16.44 -39.26
CA GLY A 255 3.56 15.71 -38.46
C GLY A 255 3.83 16.24 -37.05
N PHE A 256 3.24 17.36 -36.62
CA PHE A 256 3.42 17.88 -35.24
C PHE A 256 2.25 17.50 -34.31
N ARG A 257 2.58 17.10 -33.07
CA ARG A 257 1.59 16.89 -32.00
C ARG A 257 1.12 18.22 -31.39
N SER A 258 -0.08 18.22 -30.80
CA SER A 258 -0.54 19.35 -29.98
C SER A 258 0.36 19.58 -28.76
N TYR A 259 0.46 20.84 -28.35
CA TYR A 259 1.18 21.25 -27.14
C TYR A 259 0.40 20.89 -25.88
N SER A 260 1.12 20.41 -24.87
CA SER A 260 0.60 20.05 -23.56
C SER A 260 0.31 21.28 -22.69
N ARG A 261 -0.47 21.09 -21.61
CA ARG A 261 -0.74 22.15 -20.62
C ARG A 261 0.56 22.70 -20.02
N PHE A 262 1.51 21.82 -19.71
CA PHE A 262 2.80 22.22 -19.14
C PHE A 262 3.59 23.11 -20.10
N GLU A 263 3.72 22.71 -21.37
CA GLU A 263 4.46 23.47 -22.38
C GLU A 263 3.86 24.86 -22.59
N VAL A 264 2.54 24.96 -22.67
CA VAL A 264 1.83 26.23 -22.86
C VAL A 264 2.01 27.14 -21.64
N ILE A 265 1.90 26.61 -20.42
CA ILE A 265 2.08 27.39 -19.19
C ILE A 265 3.53 27.87 -19.07
N VAL A 266 4.52 27.00 -19.27
CA VAL A 266 5.94 27.37 -19.20
C VAL A 266 6.28 28.43 -20.23
N ALA A 267 5.82 28.28 -21.49
CA ALA A 267 6.04 29.28 -22.53
C ALA A 267 5.39 30.63 -22.17
N HIS A 268 4.17 30.61 -21.64
CA HIS A 268 3.46 31.82 -21.22
C HIS A 268 4.19 32.54 -20.07
N VAL A 269 4.59 31.80 -19.03
CA VAL A 269 5.34 32.35 -17.90
C VAL A 269 6.70 32.88 -18.34
N TRP A 270 7.45 32.11 -19.16
CA TRP A 270 8.76 32.51 -19.63
C TRP A 270 8.71 33.81 -20.45
N ARG A 271 7.77 33.89 -21.41
CA ARG A 271 7.54 35.13 -22.18
C ARG A 271 7.17 36.30 -21.27
N THR A 272 6.25 36.08 -20.34
CA THR A 272 5.78 37.13 -19.42
C THR A 272 6.91 37.62 -18.50
N LEU A 273 7.79 36.73 -18.04
CA LEU A 273 8.98 37.10 -17.26
C LEU A 273 9.99 37.92 -18.06
N CYS A 274 10.20 37.61 -19.35
CA CYS A 274 11.06 38.42 -20.21
C CYS A 274 10.50 39.83 -20.37
N MET A 275 9.18 39.96 -20.57
CA MET A 275 8.50 41.26 -20.66
C MET A 275 8.55 42.03 -19.34
N ALA A 276 8.28 41.36 -18.20
CA ALA A 276 8.29 41.99 -16.88
C ALA A 276 9.69 42.50 -16.48
N ARG A 277 10.75 41.84 -16.96
CA ARG A 277 12.14 42.27 -16.79
C ARG A 277 12.57 43.33 -17.79
N GLN A 278 11.72 43.70 -18.75
CA GLN A 278 12.02 44.66 -19.81
C GLN A 278 13.32 44.31 -20.55
N LEU A 279 13.49 43.01 -20.84
CA LEU A 279 14.67 42.57 -21.58
C LEU A 279 14.64 43.14 -23.00
N ASP A 280 15.82 43.50 -23.50
CA ASP A 280 16.00 43.87 -24.91
C ASP A 280 15.56 42.73 -25.84
N ASP A 281 15.03 43.07 -27.01
CA ASP A 281 14.53 42.07 -27.97
C ASP A 281 15.62 41.11 -28.47
N GLN A 282 16.89 41.52 -28.42
CA GLN A 282 18.06 40.69 -28.76
C GLN A 282 18.65 39.97 -27.55
N GLN A 283 18.12 40.15 -26.34
CA GLN A 283 18.60 39.49 -25.14
C GLN A 283 18.37 37.98 -25.22
N GLN A 284 19.45 37.20 -25.21
CA GLN A 284 19.34 35.76 -25.02
C GLN A 284 18.80 35.44 -23.63
N SER A 285 17.79 34.57 -23.58
CA SER A 285 17.15 34.13 -22.35
C SER A 285 17.11 32.60 -22.33
N VAL A 286 17.22 32.00 -21.14
CA VAL A 286 17.25 30.55 -20.97
C VAL A 286 16.23 30.16 -19.90
N VAL A 287 15.40 29.17 -20.23
CA VAL A 287 14.56 28.44 -19.26
C VAL A 287 15.15 27.06 -19.05
N ARG A 288 15.42 26.69 -17.79
CA ARG A 288 15.90 25.35 -17.42
C ARG A 288 14.73 24.54 -16.88
N ILE A 289 14.52 23.35 -17.44
CA ILE A 289 13.42 22.46 -17.08
C ILE A 289 14.02 21.17 -16.53
N LEU A 290 13.65 20.80 -15.31
CA LEU A 290 14.01 19.51 -14.73
C LEU A 290 13.13 18.42 -15.33
N VAL A 291 13.74 17.32 -15.76
CA VAL A 291 13.06 16.21 -16.45
C VAL A 291 13.30 14.92 -15.70
N ASP A 292 12.22 14.18 -15.42
CA ASP A 292 12.33 12.81 -14.90
C ASP A 292 12.89 11.88 -15.99
N ILE A 293 14.10 11.38 -15.76
CA ILE A 293 14.83 10.52 -16.70
C ILE A 293 14.49 9.04 -16.54
N ARG A 294 13.80 8.62 -15.47
CA ARG A 294 13.56 7.19 -15.18
C ARG A 294 12.98 6.42 -16.36
N ARG A 295 12.03 7.02 -17.07
CA ARG A 295 11.37 6.41 -18.25
C ARG A 295 12.09 6.66 -19.58
N ARG A 296 13.14 7.49 -19.58
CA ARG A 296 13.88 7.94 -20.78
C ARG A 296 15.23 7.22 -20.94
N LEU A 297 15.73 6.58 -19.90
CA LEU A 297 16.91 5.73 -19.97
C LEU A 297 16.62 4.45 -20.77
N ASP A 298 17.66 3.88 -21.37
CA ASP A 298 17.60 2.59 -22.04
C ASP A 298 18.58 1.60 -21.38
N PRO A 299 18.08 0.60 -20.62
CA PRO A 299 16.66 0.34 -20.38
C PRO A 299 16.07 1.32 -19.34
N PRO A 300 14.74 1.55 -19.34
CA PRO A 300 14.10 2.39 -18.33
C PRO A 300 14.40 1.90 -16.92
N LEU A 301 14.52 2.84 -15.99
CA LEU A 301 14.68 2.52 -14.59
C LEU A 301 13.41 1.87 -14.07
N PRO A 302 13.55 0.79 -13.29
CA PRO A 302 12.40 0.15 -12.70
C PRO A 302 11.74 1.12 -11.72
N ASN A 303 10.44 1.34 -11.88
CA ASN A 303 9.62 1.94 -10.82
C ASN A 303 9.33 0.92 -9.70
N GLY A 304 9.79 -0.33 -9.86
CA GLY A 304 9.66 -1.44 -8.93
C GLY A 304 10.06 -2.79 -9.55
N VAL A 305 9.96 -3.87 -8.76
CA VAL A 305 10.24 -5.26 -9.20
C VAL A 305 9.36 -5.68 -10.39
N VAL A 306 8.16 -5.10 -10.49
CA VAL A 306 7.19 -5.34 -11.57
C VAL A 306 7.78 -4.99 -12.93
N GLU A 307 8.22 -3.74 -13.12
CA GLU A 307 8.81 -3.29 -14.38
C GLU A 307 10.11 -4.02 -14.71
N HIS A 308 10.87 -4.43 -13.69
CA HIS A 308 12.05 -5.26 -13.88
C HIS A 308 11.70 -6.60 -14.53
N LEU A 309 10.64 -7.29 -14.07
CA LEU A 309 10.22 -8.60 -14.59
C LEU A 309 9.62 -8.51 -15.99
N PHE A 310 9.03 -7.37 -16.35
CA PHE A 310 8.48 -7.14 -17.69
C PHE A 310 9.53 -6.88 -18.77
N LYS A 311 10.82 -6.72 -18.43
CA LYS A 311 11.88 -6.68 -19.45
C LYS A 311 11.95 -8.04 -20.20
N PRO A 312 12.39 -8.04 -21.48
CA PRO A 312 12.39 -9.25 -22.29
C PRO A 312 13.04 -10.44 -21.58
N ARG A 313 12.39 -11.60 -21.68
CA ARG A 313 12.84 -12.91 -21.16
C ARG A 313 12.94 -13.05 -19.62
N ARG A 314 12.78 -12.01 -18.81
CA ARG A 314 13.01 -12.11 -17.35
C ARG A 314 11.92 -12.87 -16.60
N LEU A 315 10.65 -12.51 -16.80
CA LEU A 315 9.54 -13.29 -16.24
C LEU A 315 9.53 -14.72 -16.80
N GLY A 316 9.87 -14.89 -18.08
CA GLY A 316 10.03 -16.22 -18.69
C GLY A 316 11.15 -17.04 -18.05
N ALA A 317 12.29 -16.42 -17.73
CA ALA A 317 13.39 -17.09 -17.03
C ALA A 317 12.98 -17.49 -15.60
N LEU A 318 12.25 -16.63 -14.89
CA LEU A 318 11.70 -16.96 -13.58
C LEU A 318 10.75 -18.16 -13.65
N ILE A 319 9.89 -18.24 -14.67
CA ILE A 319 9.03 -19.40 -14.91
C ILE A 319 9.88 -20.64 -15.23
N GLY A 320 10.92 -20.52 -16.05
CA GLY A 320 11.85 -21.62 -16.33
C GLY A 320 12.56 -22.16 -15.08
N PHE A 321 12.78 -21.33 -14.05
CA PHE A 321 13.28 -21.82 -12.76
C PHE A 321 12.23 -22.57 -11.94
N LEU A 322 10.93 -22.31 -12.13
CA LEU A 322 9.86 -23.14 -11.55
C LEU A 322 9.78 -24.51 -12.24
N GLU A 323 10.04 -24.54 -13.54
CA GLU A 323 10.05 -25.77 -14.36
C GLU A 323 11.20 -26.71 -14.00
N ASN A 324 12.25 -26.22 -13.35
CA ASN A 324 13.47 -27.00 -13.08
C ASN A 324 13.24 -28.11 -12.04
N LYS A 325 12.77 -29.26 -12.52
CA LYS A 325 12.51 -30.47 -11.72
C LYS A 325 13.76 -31.17 -11.20
N ASP A 326 14.93 -30.83 -11.73
CA ASP A 326 16.20 -31.45 -11.36
C ASP A 326 16.86 -30.75 -10.16
N ASN A 327 16.33 -29.59 -9.73
CA ASN A 327 16.87 -28.82 -8.63
C ASN A 327 15.76 -28.19 -7.76
N ASP A 328 15.41 -28.91 -6.70
CA ASP A 328 14.37 -28.50 -5.76
C ASP A 328 14.66 -27.16 -5.08
N ASP A 329 15.93 -26.83 -4.82
CA ASP A 329 16.30 -25.57 -4.18
C ASP A 329 16.03 -24.38 -5.12
N VAL A 330 16.35 -24.53 -6.40
CA VAL A 330 16.06 -23.52 -7.44
C VAL A 330 14.56 -23.33 -7.60
N GLN A 331 13.80 -24.43 -7.66
CA GLN A 331 12.34 -24.39 -7.76
C GLN A 331 11.71 -23.72 -6.53
N MET A 332 12.19 -24.05 -5.33
CA MET A 332 11.73 -23.44 -4.06
C MET A 332 12.00 -21.94 -4.03
N VAL A 333 13.22 -21.50 -4.40
CA VAL A 333 13.60 -20.09 -4.44
C VAL A 333 12.77 -19.34 -5.48
N ALA A 334 12.56 -19.90 -6.66
CA ALA A 334 11.73 -19.30 -7.70
C ALA A 334 10.27 -19.12 -7.25
N ALA A 335 9.69 -20.14 -6.61
CA ALA A 335 8.35 -20.06 -6.03
C ALA A 335 8.29 -19.00 -4.91
N GLY A 336 9.33 -18.91 -4.07
CA GLY A 336 9.45 -17.92 -3.01
C GLY A 336 9.56 -16.49 -3.54
N LEU A 337 10.32 -16.27 -4.63
CA LEU A 337 10.40 -14.99 -5.31
C LEU A 337 9.02 -14.57 -5.86
N LEU A 338 8.30 -15.48 -6.51
CA LEU A 338 6.95 -15.23 -7.00
C LEU A 338 5.94 -14.94 -5.88
N ALA A 339 6.04 -15.64 -4.75
CA ALA A 339 5.21 -15.43 -3.58
C ALA A 339 5.37 -14.03 -2.97
N ASN A 340 6.59 -13.52 -3.00
CA ASN A 340 6.92 -12.18 -2.52
C ASN A 340 6.63 -11.08 -3.55
N LEU A 341 6.23 -11.44 -4.77
CA LEU A 341 5.81 -10.44 -5.73
C LEU A 341 4.45 -9.84 -5.32
N PRO A 342 4.30 -8.53 -5.51
CA PRO A 342 3.02 -7.87 -5.74
C PRO A 342 1.76 -8.66 -6.12
N LYS A 343 0.88 -9.00 -5.16
CA LYS A 343 -0.32 -9.82 -5.42
C LYS A 343 -1.44 -9.05 -6.15
N SER A 344 -1.49 -7.73 -6.02
CA SER A 344 -2.49 -6.85 -6.66
C SER A 344 -2.19 -6.51 -8.13
N GLU A 345 -0.99 -6.83 -8.62
CA GLU A 345 -0.56 -6.51 -9.98
C GLU A 345 -1.20 -7.42 -11.03
N ARG A 346 -2.39 -7.01 -11.48
CA ARG A 346 -3.13 -7.69 -12.56
C ARG A 346 -2.24 -7.98 -13.77
N LYS A 347 -1.35 -7.05 -14.17
CA LYS A 347 -0.47 -7.24 -15.33
C LYS A 347 0.43 -8.47 -15.16
N ILE A 348 1.09 -8.62 -14.01
CA ILE A 348 1.98 -9.78 -13.75
C ILE A 348 1.15 -11.06 -13.78
N THR A 349 0.03 -11.08 -13.05
CA THR A 349 -0.84 -12.26 -12.95
C THR A 349 -1.29 -12.72 -14.34
N MET A 350 -1.81 -11.81 -15.17
CA MET A 350 -2.22 -12.16 -16.54
C MET A 350 -1.05 -12.61 -17.41
N LYS A 351 0.15 -12.04 -17.21
CA LYS A 351 1.34 -12.44 -17.96
C LYS A 351 1.85 -13.82 -17.54
N LEU A 352 1.78 -14.17 -16.25
CA LEU A 352 2.09 -15.51 -15.74
C LEU A 352 1.14 -16.55 -16.36
N ILE A 353 -0.17 -16.28 -16.41
CA ILE A 353 -1.15 -17.16 -17.08
C ILE A 353 -0.76 -17.36 -18.55
N LYS A 354 -0.47 -16.26 -19.26
CA LYS A 354 -0.09 -16.31 -20.68
C LYS A 354 1.21 -17.08 -20.96
N LEU A 355 2.12 -17.11 -19.99
CA LEU A 355 3.42 -17.79 -20.09
C LEU A 355 3.44 -19.15 -19.40
N SER A 356 2.28 -19.75 -19.12
CA SER A 356 2.14 -21.04 -18.42
C SER A 356 2.70 -21.06 -16.98
N GLY A 357 3.11 -19.93 -16.41
CA GLY A 357 3.63 -19.87 -15.04
C GLY A 357 2.62 -20.35 -13.98
N LEU A 358 1.31 -20.25 -14.25
CA LEU A 358 0.30 -20.83 -13.36
C LEU A 358 0.31 -22.37 -13.37
N ASP A 359 0.53 -22.99 -14.53
CA ASP A 359 0.62 -24.45 -14.64
C ASP A 359 1.81 -24.97 -13.83
N GLU A 360 2.91 -24.25 -13.86
CA GLU A 360 4.14 -24.58 -13.15
C GLU A 360 3.95 -24.47 -11.63
N ILE A 361 3.28 -23.42 -11.16
CA ILE A 361 2.89 -23.31 -9.74
C ILE A 361 2.02 -24.50 -9.32
N MET A 362 1.05 -24.90 -10.15
CA MET A 362 0.20 -26.06 -9.87
C MET A 362 0.96 -27.39 -9.92
N SER A 363 1.98 -27.48 -10.78
CA SER A 363 2.90 -28.61 -10.88
C SER A 363 3.68 -28.78 -9.58
N ILE A 364 4.20 -27.68 -9.02
CA ILE A 364 4.91 -27.69 -7.72
C ILE A 364 3.99 -28.21 -6.61
N LEU A 365 2.71 -27.80 -6.58
CA LEU A 365 1.76 -28.33 -5.59
C LEU A 365 1.54 -29.84 -5.70
N LYS A 366 1.60 -30.40 -6.92
CA LYS A 366 1.43 -31.83 -7.15
C LYS A 366 2.67 -32.62 -6.70
N ILE A 367 3.85 -32.25 -7.19
CA ILE A 367 5.05 -33.09 -7.11
C ILE A 367 6.23 -32.49 -6.33
N GLY A 368 6.18 -31.21 -5.98
CA GLY A 368 7.29 -30.52 -5.31
C GLY A 368 7.46 -30.89 -3.83
N LYS A 369 8.62 -30.54 -3.26
CA LYS A 369 8.89 -30.65 -1.81
C LYS A 369 8.01 -29.72 -0.99
N MET A 370 7.85 -30.00 0.30
CA MET A 370 6.90 -29.29 1.17
C MET A 370 7.17 -27.78 1.22
N GLU A 371 8.43 -27.36 1.28
CA GLU A 371 8.84 -25.95 1.30
C GLU A 371 8.49 -25.24 -0.01
N ALA A 372 8.68 -25.92 -1.14
CA ALA A 372 8.27 -25.42 -2.46
C ALA A 372 6.74 -25.35 -2.59
N LYS A 373 6.01 -26.34 -2.05
CA LYS A 373 4.54 -26.33 -2.00
C LYS A 373 4.01 -25.16 -1.17
N GLU A 374 4.62 -24.88 -0.02
CA GLU A 374 4.29 -23.71 0.81
C GLU A 374 4.46 -22.40 0.03
N ASN A 375 5.58 -22.22 -0.65
CA ASN A 375 5.83 -21.04 -1.47
C ASN A 375 4.88 -20.96 -2.67
N ALA A 376 4.57 -22.08 -3.32
CA ALA A 376 3.61 -22.15 -4.41
C ALA A 376 2.20 -21.74 -3.94
N LEU A 377 1.74 -22.22 -2.78
CA LEU A 377 0.49 -21.76 -2.16
C LEU A 377 0.53 -20.25 -1.90
N SER A 378 1.65 -19.72 -1.42
CA SER A 378 1.79 -18.28 -1.19
C SER A 378 1.74 -17.48 -2.51
N ALA A 379 2.32 -18.01 -3.58
CA ALA A 379 2.24 -17.43 -4.92
C ALA A 379 0.82 -17.47 -5.48
N LEU A 380 -0.01 -18.46 -5.12
CA LEU A 380 -1.38 -18.58 -5.61
C LEU A 380 -2.33 -17.46 -5.17
N PHE A 381 -2.06 -16.78 -4.05
CA PHE A 381 -2.89 -15.66 -3.60
C PHE A 381 -3.03 -14.53 -4.64
N ARG A 382 -2.10 -14.39 -5.59
CA ARG A 382 -2.25 -13.41 -6.68
C ARG A 382 -3.35 -13.76 -7.68
N PHE A 383 -3.71 -15.04 -7.76
CA PHE A 383 -4.74 -15.55 -8.66
C PHE A 383 -6.11 -15.62 -7.96
N THR A 384 -6.17 -15.41 -6.64
CA THR A 384 -7.39 -15.37 -5.84
C THR A 384 -7.93 -13.96 -5.57
N ASN A 385 -7.26 -12.91 -6.08
CA ASN A 385 -7.65 -11.52 -5.82
C ASN A 385 -9.10 -11.21 -6.28
N PRO A 386 -9.98 -10.70 -5.39
CA PRO A 386 -11.41 -10.48 -5.67
C PRO A 386 -11.71 -9.40 -6.72
N THR A 387 -10.70 -8.64 -7.14
CA THR A 387 -10.80 -7.66 -8.24
C THR A 387 -10.48 -8.28 -9.60
N ASN A 388 -9.98 -9.52 -9.65
CA ASN A 388 -9.57 -10.21 -10.87
C ASN A 388 -10.27 -11.59 -11.01
N ILE A 389 -11.58 -11.55 -11.19
CA ILE A 389 -12.44 -12.73 -11.39
C ILE A 389 -11.95 -13.63 -12.53
N GLU A 390 -11.42 -13.05 -13.61
CA GLU A 390 -10.88 -13.79 -14.76
C GLU A 390 -9.77 -14.77 -14.33
N SER A 391 -8.83 -14.28 -13.50
CA SER A 391 -7.74 -15.10 -12.97
C SER A 391 -8.24 -16.18 -12.01
N GLN A 392 -9.26 -15.89 -11.20
CA GLN A 392 -9.86 -16.87 -10.29
C GLN A 392 -10.53 -18.00 -11.08
N CYS A 393 -11.27 -17.64 -12.14
CA CYS A 393 -11.91 -18.60 -13.05
C CYS A 393 -10.88 -19.49 -13.74
N ASP A 394 -9.76 -18.92 -14.22
CA ASP A 394 -8.68 -19.69 -14.83
C ASP A 394 -8.03 -20.67 -13.84
N LEU A 395 -7.79 -20.22 -12.59
CA LEU A 395 -7.29 -21.08 -11.52
C LEU A 395 -8.25 -22.25 -11.23
N ALA A 396 -9.55 -21.97 -11.11
CA ALA A 396 -10.56 -22.99 -10.84
C ALA A 396 -10.69 -24.00 -12.00
N LYS A 397 -10.72 -23.52 -13.25
CA LYS A 397 -10.81 -24.37 -14.46
C LYS A 397 -9.62 -25.30 -14.63
N ARG A 398 -8.43 -24.92 -14.14
CA ARG A 398 -7.23 -25.76 -14.15
C ARG A 398 -7.23 -26.85 -13.06
N GLY A 399 -8.27 -26.89 -12.22
CA GLY A 399 -8.45 -27.96 -11.23
C GLY A 399 -7.65 -27.73 -9.95
N ILE A 400 -7.65 -26.51 -9.41
CA ILE A 400 -6.90 -26.19 -8.18
C ILE A 400 -7.45 -26.90 -6.93
N TYR A 401 -8.77 -27.09 -6.83
CA TYR A 401 -9.41 -27.53 -5.59
C TYR A 401 -8.94 -28.90 -5.07
N PRO A 402 -8.79 -29.95 -5.91
CA PRO A 402 -8.18 -31.20 -5.46
C PRO A 402 -6.79 -31.02 -4.81
N LEU A 403 -5.97 -30.09 -5.31
CA LEU A 403 -4.64 -29.80 -4.75
C LEU A 403 -4.72 -29.05 -3.42
N LEU A 404 -5.70 -28.16 -3.27
CA LEU A 404 -5.96 -27.47 -2.00
C LEU A 404 -6.49 -28.46 -0.96
N VAL A 405 -7.40 -29.36 -1.35
CA VAL A 405 -7.91 -30.42 -0.47
C VAL A 405 -6.81 -31.39 -0.05
N ASP A 406 -5.91 -31.78 -0.95
CA ASP A 406 -4.71 -32.55 -0.56
C ASP A 406 -3.87 -31.77 0.45
N SER A 407 -3.59 -30.48 0.19
CA SER A 407 -2.83 -29.62 1.10
C SER A 407 -3.48 -29.46 2.49
N LEU A 408 -4.82 -29.39 2.57
CA LEU A 408 -5.55 -29.39 3.85
C LEU A 408 -5.35 -30.69 4.64
N ASN A 409 -5.26 -31.82 3.95
CA ASN A 409 -5.19 -33.13 4.58
C ASN A 409 -3.77 -33.56 4.95
N SER A 410 -2.80 -33.29 4.07
CA SER A 410 -1.43 -33.83 4.14
C SER A 410 -0.35 -32.75 4.30
N GLY A 411 -0.69 -31.46 4.21
CA GLY A 411 0.27 -30.36 4.29
C GLY A 411 0.81 -30.05 5.69
N SER A 412 1.88 -29.24 5.73
CA SER A 412 2.35 -28.57 6.94
C SER A 412 1.28 -27.62 7.51
N ILE A 413 1.48 -27.12 8.73
CA ILE A 413 0.58 -26.13 9.34
C ILE A 413 0.43 -24.90 8.41
N THR A 414 1.54 -24.41 7.85
CA THR A 414 1.55 -23.29 6.92
C THR A 414 0.79 -23.62 5.63
N ALA A 415 1.03 -24.80 5.05
CA ALA A 415 0.34 -25.23 3.83
C ALA A 415 -1.18 -25.37 4.05
N LYS A 416 -1.59 -25.93 5.19
CA LYS A 416 -3.00 -26.05 5.61
C LYS A 416 -3.67 -24.70 5.75
N ALA A 417 -3.03 -23.75 6.43
CA ALA A 417 -3.56 -22.41 6.62
C ALA A 417 -3.72 -21.68 5.28
N ARG A 418 -2.69 -21.70 4.42
CA ARG A 418 -2.75 -21.08 3.09
C ARG A 418 -3.78 -21.74 2.18
N ALA A 419 -3.91 -23.07 2.22
CA ALA A 419 -4.93 -23.77 1.44
C ALA A 419 -6.35 -23.38 1.88
N ALA A 420 -6.60 -23.29 3.19
CA ALA A 420 -7.88 -22.80 3.71
C ALA A 420 -8.14 -21.36 3.23
N ALA A 421 -7.17 -20.46 3.39
CA ALA A 421 -7.29 -19.07 2.96
C ALA A 421 -7.59 -18.90 1.46
N ILE A 422 -6.90 -19.63 0.58
CA ILE A 422 -7.13 -19.60 -0.89
C ILE A 422 -8.55 -20.08 -1.21
N ILE A 423 -9.03 -21.13 -0.53
CA ILE A 423 -10.40 -21.62 -0.67
C ILE A 423 -11.40 -20.54 -0.24
N GLY A 424 -11.13 -19.85 0.87
CA GLY A 424 -11.92 -18.71 1.36
C GLY A 424 -11.95 -17.55 0.36
N ASP A 425 -10.80 -17.11 -0.17
CA ASP A 425 -10.70 -16.03 -1.15
C ASP A 425 -11.55 -16.27 -2.41
N LEU A 426 -11.52 -17.50 -2.93
CA LEU A 426 -12.35 -17.89 -4.07
C LEU A 426 -13.83 -17.86 -3.67
N SER A 427 -14.19 -18.44 -2.52
CA SER A 427 -15.56 -18.48 -2.03
C SER A 427 -16.16 -17.09 -1.78
N MET A 428 -15.37 -16.12 -1.30
CA MET A 428 -15.80 -14.73 -1.13
C MET A 428 -16.30 -14.07 -2.42
N SER A 429 -15.90 -14.58 -3.59
CA SER A 429 -16.32 -14.06 -4.90
C SER A 429 -17.62 -14.70 -5.40
N THR A 430 -18.13 -15.75 -4.74
CA THR A 430 -19.36 -16.48 -5.10
C THR A 430 -20.59 -15.58 -5.28
N PRO A 431 -20.88 -14.61 -4.38
CA PRO A 431 -22.08 -13.78 -4.51
C PRO A 431 -22.07 -12.93 -5.80
N LYS A 432 -20.89 -12.53 -6.29
CA LYS A 432 -20.73 -11.75 -7.53
C LYS A 432 -21.01 -12.58 -8.79
N LEU A 433 -20.97 -13.91 -8.69
CA LEU A 433 -21.12 -14.85 -9.79
C LEU A 433 -22.48 -15.56 -9.78
N THR A 434 -23.22 -15.46 -8.66
CA THR A 434 -24.49 -16.14 -8.50
C THR A 434 -25.60 -15.36 -9.19
N VAL A 435 -26.23 -15.97 -10.20
CA VAL A 435 -27.48 -15.46 -10.80
C VAL A 435 -28.65 -16.11 -10.08
N ILE A 436 -29.32 -15.36 -9.19
CA ILE A 436 -30.50 -15.85 -8.47
C ILE A 436 -31.72 -15.75 -9.41
N SER A 437 -32.28 -16.88 -9.81
CA SER A 437 -33.56 -16.92 -10.51
C SER A 437 -34.68 -16.48 -9.55
N LYS A 438 -35.37 -15.37 -9.85
CA LYS A 438 -36.62 -15.01 -9.16
C LYS A 438 -37.67 -16.10 -9.41
N PRO A 439 -38.50 -16.47 -8.41
CA PRO A 439 -39.55 -17.46 -8.63
C PRO A 439 -40.60 -16.89 -9.58
N THR A 440 -40.63 -17.38 -10.82
CA THR A 440 -41.73 -17.12 -11.74
C THR A 440 -42.92 -17.97 -11.30
N SER A 441 -44.00 -17.30 -10.86
CA SER A 441 -45.30 -17.94 -10.62
C SER A 441 -45.90 -18.36 -11.96
N CYS A 442 -45.67 -19.61 -12.36
CA CYS A 442 -46.51 -20.25 -13.36
C CYS A 442 -46.63 -21.73 -13.03
N SER A 443 -47.76 -22.06 -12.40
CA SER A 443 -48.28 -23.42 -12.28
C SER A 443 -48.42 -24.03 -13.68
N PHE A 444 -48.38 -25.36 -13.78
CA PHE A 444 -48.49 -26.16 -15.01
C PHE A 444 -47.20 -26.29 -15.81
N PHE A 445 -46.25 -27.11 -15.35
CA PHE A 445 -45.50 -28.12 -16.12
C PHE A 445 -44.56 -28.88 -15.14
N LYS A 446 -44.66 -30.21 -15.07
CA LYS A 446 -43.73 -31.05 -14.29
C LYS A 446 -42.37 -31.04 -14.98
N SER A 447 -41.48 -30.14 -14.57
CA SER A 447 -40.06 -30.21 -14.91
C SER A 447 -39.33 -30.99 -13.81
N SER A 448 -38.49 -31.95 -14.21
CA SER A 448 -37.54 -32.62 -13.32
C SER A 448 -36.70 -31.57 -12.58
N ARG A 449 -36.91 -31.42 -11.27
CA ARG A 449 -36.18 -30.42 -10.47
C ARG A 449 -34.70 -30.78 -10.45
N VAL A 450 -33.87 -30.00 -11.12
CA VAL A 450 -32.41 -30.05 -10.97
C VAL A 450 -32.09 -29.71 -9.51
N PRO A 451 -31.29 -30.52 -8.78
CA PRO A 451 -30.96 -30.24 -7.40
C PRO A 451 -30.22 -28.90 -7.30
N LEU A 452 -30.75 -28.00 -6.46
CA LEU A 452 -30.14 -26.70 -6.17
C LEU A 452 -29.17 -26.86 -5.00
N CYS A 453 -28.08 -26.10 -5.03
CA CYS A 453 -27.10 -26.09 -3.93
C CYS A 453 -27.76 -25.62 -2.62
N SER A 454 -27.51 -26.34 -1.53
CA SER A 454 -28.07 -26.02 -0.20
C SER A 454 -27.58 -24.67 0.35
N ALA A 455 -26.35 -24.26 0.01
CA ALA A 455 -25.81 -22.96 0.42
C ALA A 455 -26.35 -21.80 -0.46
N HIS A 456 -26.25 -21.93 -1.80
CA HIS A 456 -26.51 -20.79 -2.71
C HIS A 456 -27.94 -20.78 -3.29
N GLY A 457 -28.66 -21.90 -3.25
CA GLY A 457 -29.99 -22.05 -3.85
C GLY A 457 -30.01 -21.90 -5.37
N SER A 458 -28.89 -22.17 -6.03
CA SER A 458 -28.70 -22.10 -7.48
C SER A 458 -27.94 -23.34 -7.98
N ILE A 459 -27.85 -23.53 -9.31
CA ILE A 459 -26.94 -24.52 -9.89
C ILE A 459 -25.52 -24.01 -9.71
N CYS A 460 -24.68 -24.82 -9.07
CA CYS A 460 -23.35 -24.42 -8.64
C CYS A 460 -22.31 -25.37 -9.22
N SER A 461 -21.12 -24.85 -9.50
CA SER A 461 -19.93 -25.66 -9.66
C SER A 461 -18.71 -24.92 -9.12
N VAL A 462 -17.64 -25.67 -8.92
CA VAL A 462 -16.34 -25.14 -8.52
C VAL A 462 -15.80 -24.14 -9.55
N SER A 463 -16.01 -24.40 -10.85
CA SER A 463 -15.49 -23.57 -11.94
C SER A 463 -16.40 -22.41 -12.33
N SER A 464 -17.69 -22.44 -11.94
CA SER A 464 -18.65 -21.39 -12.30
C SER A 464 -18.78 -20.33 -11.21
N ILE A 465 -18.89 -20.74 -9.95
CA ILE A 465 -19.15 -19.83 -8.83
C ILE A 465 -18.33 -20.15 -7.58
N PHE A 466 -17.28 -20.98 -7.67
CA PHE A 466 -16.39 -21.31 -6.53
C PHE A 466 -17.07 -22.03 -5.36
N CYS A 467 -18.09 -22.85 -5.65
CA CYS A 467 -18.89 -23.52 -4.63
C CYS A 467 -18.07 -24.48 -3.73
N LEU A 468 -18.02 -24.18 -2.43
CA LEU A 468 -17.30 -24.97 -1.42
C LEU A 468 -17.85 -26.40 -1.25
N LEU A 469 -19.15 -26.60 -1.43
CA LEU A 469 -19.78 -27.92 -1.28
C LEU A 469 -19.36 -28.87 -2.40
N GLU A 470 -19.28 -28.35 -3.63
CA GLU A 470 -18.80 -29.11 -4.80
C GLU A 470 -17.29 -29.36 -4.74
N ALA A 471 -16.54 -28.50 -4.04
CA ALA A 471 -15.11 -28.63 -3.88
C ALA A 471 -14.66 -29.77 -2.95
N ASN A 472 -15.59 -30.39 -2.20
CA ASN A 472 -15.31 -31.39 -1.17
C ASN A 472 -14.22 -30.97 -0.15
N SER A 473 -14.15 -29.66 0.14
CA SER A 473 -13.15 -29.10 1.07
C SER A 473 -13.59 -29.17 2.54
N PHE A 474 -14.90 -29.29 2.79
CA PHE A 474 -15.52 -29.26 4.10
C PHE A 474 -14.92 -30.23 5.14
N PRO A 475 -14.75 -31.53 4.84
CA PRO A 475 -14.19 -32.46 5.82
C PRO A 475 -12.78 -32.06 6.27
N GLY A 476 -11.95 -31.59 5.33
CA GLY A 476 -10.60 -31.10 5.62
C GLY A 476 -10.61 -29.84 6.47
N LEU A 477 -11.46 -28.86 6.13
CA LEU A 477 -11.60 -27.61 6.88
C LEU A 477 -12.05 -27.87 8.33
N ILE A 478 -13.07 -28.70 8.53
CA ILE A 478 -13.61 -29.00 9.87
C ILE A 478 -12.61 -29.78 10.72
N LYS A 479 -11.84 -30.69 10.10
CA LYS A 479 -10.75 -31.41 10.79
C LYS A 479 -9.71 -30.44 11.37
N LEU A 480 -9.42 -29.33 10.70
CA LEU A 480 -8.46 -28.33 11.18
C LEU A 480 -8.95 -27.54 12.39
N LEU A 481 -10.28 -27.34 12.55
CA LEU A 481 -10.84 -26.68 13.73
C LEU A 481 -10.56 -27.44 15.03
N HIS A 482 -10.47 -28.78 14.94
CA HIS A 482 -10.17 -29.65 16.08
C HIS A 482 -8.69 -29.68 16.44
N GLY A 483 -7.80 -29.16 15.58
CA GLY A 483 -6.35 -29.26 15.78
C GLY A 483 -5.78 -28.27 16.81
N GLU A 484 -6.58 -27.33 17.30
CA GLU A 484 -6.18 -26.26 18.23
C GLU A 484 -4.97 -25.42 17.76
N VAL A 485 -4.79 -25.29 16.43
CA VAL A 485 -3.71 -24.49 15.85
C VAL A 485 -4.26 -23.15 15.37
N HIS A 486 -3.90 -22.07 16.07
CA HIS A 486 -4.42 -20.72 15.80
C HIS A 486 -4.41 -20.31 14.32
N ALA A 487 -3.28 -20.48 13.64
CA ALA A 487 -3.11 -20.05 12.25
C ALA A 487 -4.08 -20.75 11.28
N THR A 488 -4.28 -22.07 11.42
CA THR A 488 -5.22 -22.81 10.57
C THR A 488 -6.66 -22.53 10.96
N THR A 489 -6.94 -22.43 12.27
CA THR A 489 -8.28 -22.19 12.78
C THR A 489 -8.83 -20.84 12.31
N TYR A 490 -8.01 -19.79 12.35
CA TYR A 490 -8.39 -18.47 11.86
C TYR A 490 -8.85 -18.51 10.39
N GLU A 491 -8.02 -19.07 9.51
CA GLU A 491 -8.32 -19.13 8.06
C GLU A 491 -9.54 -20.00 7.75
N VAL A 492 -9.74 -21.08 8.51
CA VAL A 492 -10.94 -21.92 8.37
C VAL A 492 -12.20 -21.14 8.76
N ILE A 493 -12.18 -20.38 9.86
CA ILE A 493 -13.36 -19.58 10.27
C ILE A 493 -13.68 -18.55 9.20
N GLN A 494 -12.69 -17.80 8.70
CA GLN A 494 -12.90 -16.85 7.60
C GLN A 494 -13.51 -17.53 6.38
N THR A 495 -13.00 -18.71 6.02
CA THR A 495 -13.51 -19.51 4.90
C THR A 495 -14.96 -19.95 5.10
N LEU A 496 -15.32 -20.48 6.27
CA LEU A 496 -16.68 -20.93 6.57
C LEU A 496 -17.67 -19.76 6.63
N SER A 497 -17.23 -18.59 7.11
CA SER A 497 -18.04 -17.36 7.14
C SER A 497 -18.52 -16.94 5.74
N THR A 498 -17.79 -17.28 4.67
CA THR A 498 -18.21 -16.97 3.29
C THR A 498 -19.53 -17.61 2.87
N LEU A 499 -19.99 -18.65 3.59
CA LEU A 499 -21.25 -19.33 3.30
C LEU A 499 -22.47 -18.68 3.95
N VAL A 500 -22.26 -17.94 5.05
CA VAL A 500 -23.33 -17.28 5.80
C VAL A 500 -23.52 -15.88 5.22
N LEU A 501 -24.15 -15.83 4.04
CA LEU A 501 -24.40 -14.59 3.31
C LEU A 501 -25.45 -13.72 4.02
N GLU A 502 -25.25 -12.40 4.04
CA GLU A 502 -26.15 -11.44 4.72
C GLU A 502 -27.61 -11.53 4.23
N ASP A 503 -27.82 -11.76 2.93
CA ASP A 503 -29.16 -11.83 2.34
C ASP A 503 -29.92 -13.12 2.71
N PHE A 504 -29.21 -14.22 2.95
CA PHE A 504 -29.79 -15.55 3.20
C PHE A 504 -28.98 -16.38 4.21
N PRO A 505 -28.78 -15.88 5.44
CA PRO A 505 -27.86 -16.49 6.40
C PRO A 505 -28.30 -17.89 6.83
N GLN A 506 -29.61 -18.20 6.75
CA GLN A 506 -30.14 -19.50 7.19
C GLN A 506 -29.60 -20.67 6.37
N ARG A 507 -29.33 -20.46 5.07
CA ARG A 507 -28.82 -21.52 4.17
C ARG A 507 -27.41 -21.94 4.54
N GLY A 508 -26.50 -20.97 4.65
CA GLY A 508 -25.14 -21.21 5.11
C GLY A 508 -25.12 -21.81 6.50
N ALA A 509 -25.97 -21.30 7.40
CA ALA A 509 -26.02 -21.80 8.76
C ALA A 509 -26.50 -23.27 8.86
N HIS A 510 -27.49 -23.66 8.04
CA HIS A 510 -27.93 -25.05 7.93
C HIS A 510 -26.81 -25.96 7.39
N VAL A 511 -26.07 -25.51 6.38
CA VAL A 511 -24.92 -26.27 5.84
C VAL A 511 -23.83 -26.51 6.90
N LEU A 512 -23.53 -25.49 7.72
CA LEU A 512 -22.56 -25.62 8.81
C LEU A 512 -23.05 -26.55 9.93
N HIS A 513 -24.36 -26.56 10.19
CA HIS A 513 -24.98 -27.51 11.12
C HIS A 513 -24.84 -28.95 10.62
N GLU A 514 -25.30 -29.24 9.39
CA GLU A 514 -25.24 -30.59 8.79
C GLU A 514 -23.81 -31.13 8.70
N SER A 515 -22.83 -30.24 8.54
CA SER A 515 -21.42 -30.61 8.47
C SER A 515 -20.76 -30.81 9.84
N ASN A 516 -21.47 -30.62 10.95
CA ASN A 516 -20.95 -30.65 12.32
C ASN A 516 -19.87 -29.58 12.61
N ALA A 517 -19.88 -28.45 11.89
CA ALA A 517 -18.91 -27.36 12.11
C ALA A 517 -19.17 -26.57 13.40
N MET A 518 -20.41 -26.61 13.91
CA MET A 518 -20.86 -25.78 15.03
C MET A 518 -20.18 -26.07 16.36
N ARG A 519 -19.99 -27.34 16.71
CA ARG A 519 -19.35 -27.70 18.00
C ARG A 519 -17.89 -27.24 18.04
N PRO A 520 -17.05 -27.54 17.03
CA PRO A 520 -15.69 -27.01 16.98
C PRO A 520 -15.62 -25.48 17.03
N LEU A 521 -16.56 -24.78 16.39
CA LEU A 521 -16.63 -23.31 16.44
C LEU A 521 -16.87 -22.78 17.87
N LEU A 522 -17.74 -23.45 18.63
CA LEU A 522 -18.00 -23.10 20.03
C LEU A 522 -16.82 -23.47 20.94
N ASP A 523 -16.14 -24.59 20.68
CA ASP A 523 -15.00 -25.04 21.48
C ASP A 523 -13.82 -24.06 21.41
N ILE A 524 -13.64 -23.35 20.28
CA ILE A 524 -12.64 -22.28 20.11
C ILE A 524 -12.81 -21.15 21.13
N LEU A 525 -14.03 -20.91 21.60
CA LEU A 525 -14.32 -19.90 22.63
C LEU A 525 -13.69 -20.24 23.99
N ASN A 526 -13.25 -21.49 24.19
CA ASN A 526 -12.64 -21.93 25.44
C ASN A 526 -11.11 -21.83 25.41
N TRP A 527 -10.46 -22.08 24.26
CA TRP A 527 -9.00 -22.17 24.16
C TRP A 527 -8.34 -21.05 23.33
N GLY A 528 -9.08 -20.36 22.45
CA GLY A 528 -8.53 -19.34 21.57
C GLY A 528 -7.97 -18.10 22.28
N THR A 529 -7.15 -17.31 21.59
CA THR A 529 -6.79 -15.95 22.04
C THR A 529 -8.00 -15.03 21.91
N ASP A 530 -8.01 -13.89 22.60
CA ASP A 530 -9.12 -12.93 22.49
C ASP A 530 -9.37 -12.49 21.03
N SER A 531 -8.29 -12.32 20.25
CA SER A 531 -8.38 -12.04 18.81
C SER A 531 -9.04 -13.17 18.01
N LEU A 532 -8.67 -14.43 18.28
CA LEU A 532 -9.26 -15.58 17.59
C LEU A 532 -10.71 -15.81 18.04
N LYS A 533 -11.03 -15.57 19.31
CA LYS A 533 -12.38 -15.72 19.88
C LYS A 533 -13.39 -14.76 19.26
N ALA A 534 -12.96 -13.61 18.76
CA ALA A 534 -13.85 -12.66 18.08
C ALA A 534 -14.44 -13.22 16.77
N GLU A 535 -13.67 -14.02 16.04
CA GLU A 535 -14.06 -14.55 14.73
C GLU A 535 -15.25 -15.52 14.78
N PRO A 536 -15.24 -16.62 15.58
CA PRO A 536 -16.39 -17.51 15.66
C PRO A 536 -17.60 -16.82 16.33
N VAL A 537 -17.39 -15.83 17.22
CA VAL A 537 -18.49 -15.04 17.79
C VAL A 537 -19.21 -14.22 16.73
N GLY A 538 -18.48 -13.57 15.82
CA GLY A 538 -19.07 -12.84 14.68
C GLY A 538 -19.80 -13.77 13.71
N LEU A 539 -19.26 -14.96 13.44
CA LEU A 539 -19.95 -15.97 12.63
C LEU A 539 -21.25 -16.45 13.30
N LEU A 540 -21.21 -16.75 14.60
CA LEU A 540 -22.38 -17.19 15.37
C LEU A 540 -23.48 -16.12 15.41
N GLU A 541 -23.12 -14.84 15.46
CA GLU A 541 -24.08 -13.72 15.38
C GLU A 541 -24.96 -13.83 14.12
N ASN A 542 -24.35 -14.11 12.97
CA ASN A 542 -25.06 -14.25 11.70
C ASN A 542 -25.85 -15.56 11.60
N MET A 543 -25.44 -16.60 12.34
CA MET A 543 -26.07 -17.92 12.31
C MET A 543 -27.28 -18.05 13.22
N PHE A 544 -27.29 -17.36 14.38
CA PHE A 544 -28.40 -17.37 15.35
C PHE A 544 -29.60 -16.52 14.92
N VAL A 545 -29.89 -16.53 13.62
CA VAL A 545 -31.16 -16.12 13.02
C VAL A 545 -32.07 -17.33 12.79
N SER A 546 -31.51 -18.55 12.75
CA SER A 546 -32.28 -19.79 12.59
C SER A 546 -32.74 -20.37 13.93
N LYS A 547 -34.05 -20.59 14.07
CA LYS A 547 -34.66 -21.15 15.28
C LYS A 547 -34.12 -22.54 15.63
N GLU A 548 -33.96 -23.41 14.63
CA GLU A 548 -33.43 -24.77 14.79
C GLU A 548 -32.01 -24.76 15.38
N ILE A 549 -31.15 -23.84 14.90
CA ILE A 549 -29.77 -23.71 15.37
C ILE A 549 -29.72 -23.18 16.80
N VAL A 550 -30.59 -22.24 17.15
CA VAL A 550 -30.70 -21.71 18.51
C VAL A 550 -31.23 -22.75 19.49
N GLU A 551 -32.21 -23.57 19.09
CA GLU A 551 -32.72 -24.66 19.92
C GLU A 551 -31.64 -25.70 20.23
N TYR A 552 -30.83 -26.06 19.24
CA TYR A 552 -29.82 -27.11 19.39
C TYR A 552 -28.54 -26.64 20.10
N TYR A 553 -28.05 -25.42 19.82
CA TYR A 553 -26.75 -24.94 20.32
C TYR A 553 -26.85 -23.78 21.33
N GLY A 554 -28.03 -23.20 21.54
CA GLY A 554 -28.19 -21.94 22.28
C GLY A 554 -27.78 -22.02 23.76
N THR A 555 -27.92 -23.19 24.40
CA THR A 555 -27.48 -23.41 25.79
C THR A 555 -25.96 -23.35 25.92
N THR A 556 -25.24 -24.12 25.10
CA THR A 556 -23.77 -24.14 25.05
C THR A 556 -23.22 -22.77 24.64
N ALA A 557 -23.81 -22.15 23.62
CA ALA A 557 -23.41 -20.82 23.16
C ALA A 557 -23.58 -19.76 24.25
N ARG A 558 -24.71 -19.77 24.99
CA ARG A 558 -24.94 -18.85 26.12
C ARG A 558 -23.86 -19.02 27.20
N SER A 559 -23.52 -20.26 27.55
CA SER A 559 -22.48 -20.53 28.55
C SER A 559 -21.13 -19.96 28.14
N CYS A 560 -20.72 -20.15 26.88
CA CYS A 560 -19.47 -19.62 26.36
C CYS A 560 -19.44 -18.08 26.37
N GLN A 561 -20.54 -17.44 25.95
CA GLN A 561 -20.63 -15.97 25.88
C GLN A 561 -20.61 -15.31 27.26
N ILE A 562 -21.24 -15.92 28.27
CA ILE A 562 -21.14 -15.45 29.67
C ILE A 562 -19.69 -15.49 30.15
N GLY A 563 -18.95 -16.56 29.82
CA GLY A 563 -17.52 -16.67 30.10
C GLY A 563 -16.71 -15.52 29.51
N LEU A 564 -17.00 -15.12 28.27
CA LEU A 564 -16.31 -14.00 27.59
C LEU A 564 -16.63 -12.63 28.21
N LEU A 565 -17.85 -12.42 28.73
CA LEU A 565 -18.23 -11.16 29.37
C LEU A 565 -17.60 -10.95 30.76
N GLY A 566 -17.19 -12.03 31.42
CA GLY A 566 -16.53 -12.05 32.73
C GLY A 566 -14.99 -11.92 32.69
N MET A 567 -14.38 -11.83 31.50
CA MET A 567 -12.92 -11.65 31.35
C MET A 567 -12.46 -10.20 31.62
N ASN A 568 -11.18 -10.05 31.98
CA ASN A 568 -10.55 -8.89 32.64
C ASN A 568 -10.71 -7.51 31.94
N ILE A 569 -10.65 -6.42 32.71
CA ILE A 569 -11.00 -5.02 32.33
C ILE A 569 -9.98 -4.38 31.34
N TYR A 570 -8.89 -5.07 31.03
CA TYR A 570 -7.82 -4.61 30.12
C TYR A 570 -7.93 -5.18 28.69
N GLY A 571 -8.98 -5.97 28.39
CA GLY A 571 -9.20 -6.59 27.08
C GLY A 571 -9.99 -5.74 26.08
N ASP A 572 -9.92 -6.13 24.80
CA ASP A 572 -10.58 -5.48 23.66
C ASP A 572 -12.10 -5.35 23.88
N GLY A 573 -12.59 -4.10 23.98
CA GLY A 573 -14.01 -3.79 24.16
C GLY A 573 -14.90 -4.27 23.02
N HIS A 574 -14.32 -4.58 21.85
CA HIS A 574 -15.03 -5.10 20.70
C HIS A 574 -15.58 -6.52 20.93
N LEU A 575 -14.78 -7.45 21.46
CA LEU A 575 -15.19 -8.84 21.72
C LEU A 575 -16.37 -8.90 22.69
N ARG A 576 -16.31 -8.13 23.77
CA ARG A 576 -17.40 -8.05 24.77
C ARG A 576 -18.69 -7.51 24.16
N LYS A 577 -18.59 -6.53 23.25
CA LYS A 577 -19.73 -5.94 22.56
C LYS A 577 -20.43 -6.97 21.65
N ILE A 578 -19.67 -7.73 20.86
CA ILE A 578 -20.24 -8.75 19.97
C ILE A 578 -20.80 -9.91 20.80
N ALA A 579 -20.09 -10.36 21.84
CA ALA A 579 -20.58 -11.40 22.76
C ALA A 579 -21.92 -11.02 23.41
N ALA A 580 -22.07 -9.78 23.89
CA ALA A 580 -23.31 -9.26 24.44
C ALA A 580 -24.45 -9.23 23.40
N LYS A 581 -24.14 -8.87 22.15
CA LYS A 581 -25.11 -8.84 21.05
C LYS A 581 -25.62 -10.25 20.74
N VAL A 582 -24.72 -11.24 20.66
CA VAL A 582 -25.10 -12.65 20.49
C VAL A 582 -25.95 -13.16 21.65
N LEU A 583 -25.62 -12.77 22.89
CA LEU A 583 -26.41 -13.14 24.07
C LEU A 583 -27.84 -12.59 23.98
N SER A 584 -27.97 -11.33 23.56
CA SER A 584 -29.27 -10.68 23.37
C SER A 584 -30.11 -11.36 22.28
N LEU A 585 -29.50 -11.79 21.17
CA LEU A 585 -30.18 -12.56 20.12
C LEU A 585 -30.72 -13.89 20.66
N LEU A 586 -29.92 -14.61 21.46
CA LEU A 586 -30.32 -15.87 22.09
C LEU A 586 -31.46 -15.69 23.12
N GLU A 587 -31.53 -14.54 23.80
CA GLU A 587 -32.60 -14.22 24.76
C GLU A 587 -33.90 -13.81 24.07
N HIS A 588 -33.81 -13.02 22.98
CA HIS A 588 -34.97 -12.57 22.22
C HIS A 588 -35.70 -13.73 21.54
N LEU A 589 -34.96 -14.69 20.98
CA LEU A 589 -35.55 -15.86 20.33
C LEU A 589 -36.17 -16.84 21.34
N ASN A 590 -35.64 -16.93 22.57
CA ASN A 590 -36.23 -17.73 23.64
C ASN A 590 -37.55 -17.13 24.18
N THR A 591 -37.67 -15.80 24.24
CA THR A 591 -38.89 -15.11 24.72
C THR A 591 -40.05 -15.23 23.73
N VAL A 592 -39.79 -15.28 22.42
CA VAL A 592 -40.83 -15.50 21.40
C VAL A 592 -41.43 -16.91 21.49
N THR A 593 -40.66 -17.93 21.87
CA THR A 593 -41.17 -19.30 22.08
C THR A 593 -42.13 -19.45 23.27
N LEU A 594 -42.02 -18.61 24.30
CA LEU A 594 -42.91 -18.63 25.47
C LEU A 594 -44.25 -17.90 25.22
N VAL A 595 -44.32 -16.99 24.25
CA VAL A 595 -45.53 -16.21 23.94
C VAL A 595 -46.49 -16.94 22.98
N PHE A 596 -46.02 -17.96 22.26
CA PHE A 596 -46.86 -18.78 21.36
C PHE A 596 -47.25 -20.16 21.92
N ALA A 597 -47.00 -20.41 23.22
CA ALA A 597 -47.36 -21.65 23.91
C ALA A 597 -48.35 -21.44 25.08
N CYS A 598 -49.09 -20.33 25.09
CA CYS A 598 -50.22 -20.06 25.99
C CYS A 598 -51.53 -19.93 25.20
#